data_AF-A0A3D4GXM9-F1
#
_entry.id   AF-A0A3D4GXM9-F1
#
_cell.length_a   1.000
_cell.length_b   1.000
_cell.length_c   1.000
_cell.angle_alpha   90.00
_cell.angle_beta   90.00
_cell.angle_gamma   90.00
#
_symmetry.space_group_name_H-M   'P 1'
#
loop_
_entity.id
_entity.type
_entity.pdbx_description
1 polymer ?
#
loop_
_entity_poly.entity_id
_entity_poly.type
_entity_poly.pdbx_seq_one_letter_code
_entity_poly.pdbx_strand_id
1 'polypeptide(L)' 'MIQTIRSSKPKRGFDRIFLPGEAEWLKREAWRVGGIPLHRSHVASLEASARRSGVRMEW' A
#
# COMPACT_ATOMS: atom_id res chain seq x y z
N MET A 1 -25.12 5.52 -6.83
CA MET A 1 -24.18 6.51 -6.24
C MET A 1 -22.72 6.14 -6.49
N ILE A 2 -22.20 5.00 -5.98
CA ILE A 2 -20.80 4.58 -6.18
C ILE A 2 -20.41 4.46 -7.67
N GLN A 3 -21.21 3.72 -8.46
CA GLN A 3 -20.96 3.59 -9.90
C GLN A 3 -21.00 4.94 -10.62
N THR A 4 -21.96 5.80 -10.25
CA THR A 4 -22.10 7.16 -10.80
C THR A 4 -20.83 7.99 -10.61
N ILE A 5 -20.22 7.94 -9.41
CA ILE A 5 -18.98 8.68 -9.12
C ILE A 5 -17.81 8.12 -9.92
N ARG A 6 -17.69 6.79 -10.01
CA ARG A 6 -16.62 6.13 -10.77
C ARG A 6 -16.71 6.38 -12.28
N SER A 7 -17.92 6.51 -12.82
CA SER A 7 -18.16 6.78 -14.24
C SER A 7 -18.09 8.27 -14.61
N SER A 8 -17.96 9.16 -13.62
CA SER A 8 -17.85 10.60 -13.88
C SER A 8 -16.58 10.93 -14.66
N LYS A 9 -16.65 11.99 -15.49
CA LYS A 9 -15.52 12.43 -16.29
C LYS A 9 -14.37 12.92 -15.39
N PRO A 10 -13.18 12.32 -15.46
CA PRO A 10 -12.01 12.83 -14.75
C PRO A 10 -11.62 14.22 -15.24
N LYS A 11 -11.03 15.03 -14.35
CA LYS A 11 -10.43 16.31 -14.73
C LYS A 11 -9.23 16.07 -15.65
N ARG A 12 -8.95 17.00 -16.58
CA ARG A 12 -7.74 16.92 -17.44
C ARG A 12 -6.49 16.74 -16.57
N GLY A 13 -5.67 15.75 -16.93
CA GLY A 13 -4.48 15.35 -16.17
C GLY A 13 -4.72 14.29 -15.10
N PHE A 14 -5.95 13.75 -14.99
CA PHE A 14 -6.29 12.66 -14.09
C PHE A 14 -6.93 11.51 -14.88
N ASP A 15 -6.54 10.28 -14.56
CA ASP A 15 -7.01 9.08 -15.29
C ASP A 15 -8.29 8.48 -14.71
N ARG A 16 -8.51 8.62 -13.40
CA ARG A 16 -9.60 7.95 -12.68
C ARG A 16 -10.07 8.73 -11.46
N ILE A 17 -11.36 8.60 -11.14
CA ILE A 17 -11.96 9.08 -9.89
C ILE A 17 -12.03 7.92 -8.91
N PHE A 18 -11.51 8.12 -7.70
CA PHE A 18 -11.57 7.16 -6.61
C PHE A 18 -12.57 7.62 -5.55
N LEU A 19 -13.21 6.65 -4.90
CA LEU A 19 -13.91 6.91 -3.65
C LEU A 19 -12.92 6.98 -2.49
N PRO A 20 -13.28 7.68 -1.39
CA PRO A 20 -12.52 7.60 -0.15
C PRO A 20 -12.29 6.15 0.27
N GLY A 21 -11.04 5.74 0.48
CA GLY A 21 -10.67 4.37 0.83
C GLY A 21 -10.48 3.40 -0.35
N GLU A 22 -10.87 3.74 -1.57
CA GLU A 22 -10.73 2.85 -2.73
C GLU A 22 -9.26 2.63 -3.11
N ALA A 23 -8.45 3.69 -3.09
CA ALA A 23 -7.03 3.58 -3.42
C ALA A 23 -6.27 2.76 -2.37
N GLU A 24 -6.60 2.93 -1.10
CA GLU A 24 -6.05 2.16 0.03
C GLU A 24 -6.45 0.69 -0.07
N TRP A 25 -7.72 0.41 -0.37
CA TRP A 25 -8.21 -0.94 -0.57
C TRP A 25 -7.47 -1.65 -1.72
N LEU A 26 -7.29 -0.96 -2.85
CA LEU A 26 -6.56 -1.51 -4.01
C LEU A 26 -5.10 -1.84 -3.66
N LYS A 27 -4.41 -0.95 -2.94
CA LYS A 27 -3.03 -1.21 -2.46
C LYS A 27 -2.99 -2.38 -1.50
N ARG A 28 -3.91 -2.43 -0.54
CA ARG A 28 -4.01 -3.54 0.42
C ARG A 28 -4.23 -4.87 -0.29
N GLU A 29 -5.11 -4.90 -1.29
CA GLU A 29 -5.40 -6.13 -2.04
C GLU A 29 -4.18 -6.61 -2.85
N ALA A 30 -3.46 -5.68 -3.49
CA ALA A 30 -2.21 -6.00 -4.18
C ALA A 30 -1.14 -6.54 -3.22
N TRP A 31 -0.95 -5.90 -2.07
CA TRP A 31 0.07 -6.30 -1.08
C TRP A 31 -0.29 -7.52 -0.26
N ARG A 32 -1.59 -7.86 -0.15
CA ARG A 32 -2.04 -9.10 0.48
C ARG A 32 -1.47 -10.33 -0.20
N VAL A 33 -1.33 -10.29 -1.53
CA VAL A 33 -0.82 -11.40 -2.34
C VAL A 33 0.68 -11.23 -2.64
N GLY A 34 1.11 -10.01 -2.99
CA GLY A 34 2.48 -9.74 -3.44
C GLY A 34 3.47 -9.35 -2.34
N GLY A 35 3.02 -9.25 -1.09
CA GLY A 35 3.82 -8.70 0.01
C GLY A 35 3.83 -7.17 0.04
N ILE A 36 4.23 -6.61 1.18
CA ILE A 36 4.29 -5.16 1.40
C ILE A 36 5.67 -4.66 0.95
N PRO A 37 5.75 -3.70 0.00
CA PRO A 37 7.02 -3.14 -0.42
C PRO A 37 7.61 -2.28 0.71
N LEU A 38 8.83 -2.59 1.12
CA LEU A 38 9.59 -1.83 2.10
C LEU A 38 10.84 -1.24 1.46
N HIS A 39 11.11 0.04 1.73
CA HIS A 39 12.39 0.64 1.34
C HIS A 39 13.53 0.02 2.16
N ARG A 40 14.69 -0.17 1.53
CA ARG A 40 15.90 -0.78 2.16
C ARG A 40 16.29 -0.19 3.51
N SER A 41 16.09 1.12 3.70
CA SER A 41 16.39 1.76 4.98
C SER A 41 15.49 1.26 6.11
N HIS A 42 14.21 1.01 5.83
CA HIS A 42 13.28 0.46 6.81
C HIS A 42 13.61 -0.99 7.14
N VAL A 43 14.02 -1.79 6.15
CA VAL A 43 14.48 -3.17 6.37
C VAL A 43 15.68 -3.17 7.32
N ALA A 44 16.70 -2.34 7.06
CA ALA A 44 17.87 -2.22 7.93
C ALA A 44 17.50 -1.78 9.36
N SER A 45 16.57 -0.84 9.51
CA SER A 45 16.06 -0.43 10.83
C SER A 45 15.35 -1.56 11.58
N LEU A 46 14.57 -2.38 10.86
CA LEU A 46 13.89 -3.53 11.44
C LEU A 46 14.89 -4.62 11.86
N GLU A 47 15.88 -4.95 11.02
CA GLU A 47 16.94 -5.92 11.33
C GLU A 47 17.75 -5.51 12.57
N ALA A 48 18.12 -4.24 12.66
CA ALA A 48 18.80 -3.70 13.83
C ALA A 48 17.95 -3.85 15.09
N SER A 49 16.63 -3.71 14.97
CA SER A 49 15.69 -3.83 16.10
C SER A 49 15.50 -5.30 16.50
N ALA A 50 15.35 -6.22 15.55
CA ALA A 50 15.34 -7.67 15.79
C ALA A 50 16.58 -8.12 16.56
N ARG A 51 17.77 -7.68 16.12
CA ARG A 51 19.03 -8.01 16.78
C ARG A 51 19.09 -7.53 18.23
N ARG A 52 18.59 -6.32 18.52
CA ARG A 52 18.53 -5.79 19.90
C ARG A 52 17.55 -6.56 20.77
N SER A 53 16.44 -7.04 20.20
CA SER A 53 15.39 -7.74 20.92
C SER A 53 15.57 -9.26 20.95
N GLY A 54 16.59 -9.81 20.28
CA GLY A 54 16.80 -11.26 20.18
C GLY A 54 15.73 -11.99 19.35
N VAL A 55 14.99 -11.26 18.51
CA VAL A 55 13.92 -11.81 17.67
C VAL A 55 14.49 -12.15 16.31
N ARG A 56 14.13 -13.33 15.79
CA ARG A 56 14.49 -13.75 14.44
C ARG A 56 13.55 -13.13 13.42
N MET A 57 14.10 -12.65 12.32
CA MET A 57 13.33 -12.20 11.16
C MET A 57 13.15 -13.38 10.19
N GLU A 58 11.94 -13.56 9.68
CA GLU A 58 11.53 -14.71 8.85
C GLU A 58 11.25 -14.28 7.39
N TRP A 59 12.10 -13.38 6.87
CA TRP A 59 12.09 -12.96 5.48
C TRP A 59 13.36 -13.37 4.75
#